data_AF-A0A166UCF4-F1
#
_entry.id   AF-A0A166UCF4-F1
#
_cell.length_a   1.000
_cell.length_b   1.000
_cell.length_c   1.000
_cell.angle_alpha   90.00
_cell.angle_beta   90.00
_cell.angle_gamma   90.00
#
_symmetry.space_group_name_H-M   'P 1'
#
loop_
_entity.id
_entity.type
_entity.pdbx_description
1 polymer ?
#
loop_
_entity_poly.entity_id
_entity_poly.type
_entity_poly.pdbx_seq_one_letter_code
_entity_poly.pdbx_strand_id
1 'polypeptide(L)'
;MSISKKSSVEGLELGDQTPAASLASLPTSQHTSAPELARNESALAPVDGGFGAWSFLAAAFVVEIIVYGFPTGFGVFLAEYLKNPEYLAQPGATAILPLIGSLSIGMIYCSGSFIYPFTSRYPEWRRTLMLVGGFICCASLFGASYATKVTQLLALQGILYAIGGSLLYAPCISYIPEWFVEKRGLANGVVFSGMGVGGLLLPLILPRIIAAYGAAIALRCLSIAIGILLLPCYPFLKGRLPVARVRGPAARKPSDRAWLRSTSFWLVIAVSTVQGFCYFLPFLWLPTFASNLNISDSKSSLTLAALNGASGIGGLAMGYVSDIVDPWLLALSTLGSSALATFVLWGLFSNSFAGLLAFGLVYGVLAGG
;
A
#
# COMPACT_ATOMS: atom_id res chain seq x y z
N MET A 1 -31.19 40.94 -55.09
CA MET A 1 -31.94 41.68 -56.13
C MET A 1 -32.97 42.51 -55.39
N SER A 2 -32.97 43.85 -55.29
CA SER A 2 -32.23 44.99 -55.89
C SER A 2 -32.21 46.12 -54.80
N ILE A 3 -31.13 46.82 -54.42
CA ILE A 3 -30.46 48.00 -55.07
C ILE A 3 -31.47 49.17 -55.30
N SER A 4 -31.30 50.47 -54.91
CA SER A 4 -30.12 51.29 -54.51
C SER A 4 -30.42 52.65 -53.78
N LYS A 5 -29.42 53.15 -53.01
CA LYS A 5 -28.87 54.53 -52.82
C LYS A 5 -29.68 55.87 -52.91
N LYS A 6 -29.40 56.77 -51.95
CA LYS A 6 -28.65 58.09 -52.03
C LYS A 6 -28.41 58.62 -50.57
N SER A 7 -27.27 59.15 -50.07
CA SER A 7 -26.30 60.23 -50.50
C SER A 7 -26.91 61.64 -50.41
N SER A 8 -26.33 62.71 -49.80
CA SER A 8 -25.01 63.06 -49.19
C SER A 8 -25.15 64.32 -48.26
N VAL A 9 -24.34 64.57 -47.19
CA VAL A 9 -23.12 65.47 -47.04
C VAL A 9 -23.40 66.99 -47.33
N GLU A 10 -22.97 68.06 -46.60
CA GLU A 10 -21.78 68.41 -45.74
C GLU A 10 -22.04 69.55 -44.67
N GLY A 11 -21.01 70.00 -43.90
CA GLY A 11 -20.91 71.28 -43.12
C GLY A 11 -20.73 71.13 -41.58
N LEU A 12 -19.66 71.52 -40.83
CA LEU A 12 -18.74 72.70 -40.78
C LEU A 12 -19.47 74.02 -40.38
N GLU A 13 -19.05 74.87 -39.42
CA GLU A 13 -17.81 74.97 -38.60
C GLU A 13 -17.96 75.92 -37.36
N LEU A 14 -16.91 76.01 -36.50
CA LEU A 14 -16.60 77.02 -35.43
C LEU A 14 -17.47 77.19 -34.15
N GLY A 15 -16.80 77.37 -32.99
CA GLY A 15 -17.42 77.80 -31.71
C GLY A 15 -16.54 77.60 -30.45
N ASP A 16 -15.64 78.56 -30.17
CA ASP A 16 -14.59 78.60 -29.14
C ASP A 16 -15.03 78.56 -27.64
N GLN A 17 -14.06 78.36 -26.74
CA GLN A 17 -13.99 78.70 -25.28
C GLN A 17 -14.26 77.62 -24.20
N THR A 18 -13.15 77.20 -23.57
CA THR A 18 -12.99 76.59 -22.23
C THR A 18 -13.16 77.64 -21.10
N PRO A 19 -13.33 77.31 -19.78
CA PRO A 19 -12.40 76.45 -19.02
C PRO A 19 -12.92 75.58 -17.85
N ALA A 20 -12.07 74.63 -17.44
CA ALA A 20 -11.97 74.01 -16.10
C ALA A 20 -13.16 73.19 -15.55
N ALA A 21 -12.97 72.10 -14.78
CA ALA A 21 -11.77 71.29 -14.51
C ALA A 21 -12.19 69.92 -13.95
N SER A 22 -11.53 68.82 -14.34
CA SER A 22 -11.44 67.61 -13.50
C SER A 22 -10.28 66.68 -13.93
N LEU A 23 -9.17 66.79 -13.22
CA LEU A 23 -8.29 65.69 -12.79
C LEU A 23 -7.94 64.59 -13.81
N ALA A 24 -6.95 64.88 -14.66
CA ALA A 24 -6.12 63.85 -15.29
C ALA A 24 -4.62 64.14 -15.01
N SER A 25 -4.12 63.68 -13.86
CA SER A 25 -2.69 63.59 -13.58
C SER A 25 -2.41 62.48 -12.57
N LEU A 26 -1.76 61.41 -13.02
CA LEU A 26 -1.22 60.35 -12.18
C LEU A 26 0.11 60.83 -11.57
N PRO A 27 0.25 60.92 -10.23
CA PRO A 27 1.56 61.04 -9.61
C PRO A 27 2.18 59.65 -9.40
N THR A 28 3.31 59.41 -10.03
CA THR A 28 4.18 58.27 -9.70
C THR A 28 4.70 58.42 -8.27
N SER A 29 4.42 57.47 -7.38
CA SER A 29 5.45 56.85 -6.50
C SER A 29 4.84 55.90 -5.46
N GLN A 30 5.76 55.12 -4.87
CA GLN A 30 5.66 54.36 -3.63
C GLN A 30 5.13 52.91 -3.71
N HIS A 31 6.08 52.03 -3.38
CA HIS A 31 5.92 50.63 -3.06
C HIS A 31 4.74 50.35 -2.11
N THR A 32 3.70 49.70 -2.63
CA THR A 32 2.84 48.85 -1.79
C THR A 32 3.27 47.41 -2.01
N SER A 33 4.08 46.91 -1.09
CA SER A 33 4.46 45.50 -1.03
C SER A 33 3.20 44.63 -0.89
N ALA A 34 2.87 43.87 -1.94
CA ALA A 34 1.91 42.78 -1.81
C ALA A 34 2.42 41.80 -0.72
N PRO A 35 1.57 41.40 0.24
CA PRO A 35 2.02 40.69 1.43
C PRO A 35 2.59 39.31 1.09
N GLU A 36 3.60 38.91 1.85
CA GLU A 36 4.61 37.86 1.66
C GLU A 36 4.12 36.40 1.44
N LEU A 37 2.85 36.15 1.09
CA LEU A 37 2.32 34.79 0.90
C LEU A 37 2.99 34.00 -0.24
N ALA A 38 3.38 34.66 -1.33
CA ALA A 38 3.99 34.00 -2.50
C ALA A 38 5.42 33.50 -2.23
N ARG A 39 6.13 34.05 -1.23
CA ARG A 39 7.56 33.75 -1.00
C ARG A 39 7.80 32.40 -0.31
N ASN A 40 6.77 31.84 0.33
CA ASN A 40 6.83 30.55 1.04
C ASN A 40 6.46 29.33 0.19
N GLU A 41 6.16 29.50 -1.11
CA GLU A 41 5.95 28.36 -2.01
C GLU A 41 7.26 27.69 -2.46
N SER A 42 8.40 28.33 -2.17
CA SER A 42 9.76 28.02 -2.65
C SER A 42 10.43 26.74 -2.10
N ALA A 43 9.76 25.91 -1.28
CA ALA A 43 10.45 24.86 -0.50
C ALA A 43 9.73 23.50 -0.39
N LEU A 44 8.72 23.22 -1.22
CA LEU A 44 8.17 21.87 -1.34
C LEU A 44 9.03 21.04 -2.29
N ALA A 45 9.38 19.82 -1.87
CA ALA A 45 10.10 18.89 -2.73
C ALA A 45 9.29 18.57 -4.01
N PRO A 46 9.95 18.26 -5.14
CA PRO A 46 9.27 17.92 -6.39
C PRO A 46 8.25 16.81 -6.20
N VAL A 47 7.14 16.91 -6.92
CA VAL A 47 6.12 15.85 -7.02
C VAL A 47 6.62 14.81 -8.03
N ASP A 48 6.35 13.53 -7.80
CA ASP A 48 6.69 12.41 -8.70
C ASP A 48 8.19 12.28 -9.07
N GLY A 49 9.10 12.91 -8.29
CA GLY A 49 10.52 12.94 -8.60
C GLY A 49 11.44 13.52 -7.51
N GLY A 50 12.74 13.53 -7.82
CA GLY A 50 13.81 13.96 -6.91
C GLY A 50 14.15 12.93 -5.82
N PHE A 51 15.29 13.12 -5.16
CA PHE A 51 15.81 12.18 -4.15
C PHE A 51 14.82 11.94 -3.00
N GLY A 52 14.02 12.94 -2.62
CA GLY A 52 13.01 12.82 -1.56
C GLY A 52 11.91 11.80 -1.87
N ALA A 53 11.34 11.82 -3.08
CA ALA A 53 10.26 10.91 -3.46
C ALA A 53 10.76 9.46 -3.59
N TRP A 54 11.92 9.26 -4.22
CA TRP A 54 12.51 7.93 -4.42
C TRP A 54 13.08 7.31 -3.14
N SER A 55 13.68 8.10 -2.23
CA SER A 55 14.12 7.57 -0.93
C SER A 55 12.94 7.28 0.00
N PHE A 56 11.87 8.07 -0.04
CA PHE A 56 10.60 7.72 0.62
C PHE A 56 10.03 6.41 0.05
N LEU A 57 10.01 6.23 -1.27
CA LEU A 57 9.50 5.02 -1.91
C LEU A 57 10.30 3.77 -1.51
N ALA A 58 11.64 3.86 -1.49
CA ALA A 58 12.50 2.78 -1.02
C ALA A 58 12.28 2.45 0.47
N ALA A 59 12.10 3.48 1.32
CA ALA A 59 11.78 3.28 2.74
C ALA A 59 10.39 2.65 2.94
N ALA A 60 9.40 3.03 2.14
CA ALA A 60 8.05 2.47 2.16
C ALA A 60 8.04 1.00 1.72
N PHE A 61 8.83 0.64 0.70
CA PHE A 61 9.04 -0.75 0.28
C PHE A 61 9.68 -1.62 1.38
N VAL A 62 10.67 -1.10 2.11
CA VAL A 62 11.26 -1.79 3.29
C VAL A 62 10.23 -1.94 4.42
N VAL A 63 9.39 -0.94 4.65
CA VAL A 63 8.26 -1.06 5.60
C VAL A 63 7.32 -2.18 5.18
N GLU A 64 6.99 -2.32 3.90
CA GLU A 64 6.09 -3.39 3.42
C GLU A 64 6.68 -4.79 3.60
N ILE A 65 7.96 -4.97 3.23
CA ILE A 65 8.72 -6.21 3.46
C ILE A 65 8.65 -6.61 4.93
N ILE A 66 8.75 -5.63 5.84
CA ILE A 66 8.71 -5.90 7.27
C ILE A 66 7.30 -6.26 7.71
N VAL A 67 6.31 -5.40 7.49
CA VAL A 67 4.93 -5.55 8.01
C VAL A 67 4.29 -6.85 7.53
N TYR A 68 4.44 -7.21 6.26
CA TYR A 68 3.82 -8.41 5.69
C TYR A 68 4.78 -9.61 5.54
N GLY A 69 6.10 -9.42 5.58
CA GLY A 69 7.06 -10.53 5.42
C GLY A 69 7.05 -11.53 6.57
N PHE A 70 6.90 -11.08 7.82
CA PHE A 70 6.77 -12.02 8.95
C PHE A 70 5.45 -12.80 8.91
N PRO A 71 4.26 -12.17 8.75
CA PRO A 71 2.99 -12.91 8.70
C PRO A 71 2.86 -13.85 7.49
N THR A 72 3.39 -13.47 6.32
CA THR A 72 3.43 -14.37 5.14
C THR A 72 4.44 -15.51 5.31
N GLY A 73 5.60 -15.23 5.90
CA GLY A 73 6.63 -16.23 6.22
C GLY A 73 6.33 -17.12 7.43
N PHE A 74 5.23 -16.86 8.17
CA PHE A 74 4.90 -17.54 9.42
C PHE A 74 4.78 -19.07 9.30
N GLY A 75 4.43 -19.58 8.12
CA GLY A 75 4.34 -21.02 7.84
C GLY A 75 5.61 -21.81 8.20
N VAL A 76 6.79 -21.19 8.12
CA VAL A 76 8.05 -21.83 8.53
C VAL A 76 8.15 -22.01 10.05
N PHE A 77 7.73 -21.00 10.83
CA PHE A 77 7.66 -21.11 12.28
C PHE A 77 6.58 -22.11 12.71
N LEU A 78 5.43 -22.12 12.04
CA LEU A 78 4.36 -23.10 12.26
C LEU A 78 4.86 -24.54 12.10
N ALA A 79 5.57 -24.83 11.01
CA ALA A 79 6.12 -26.17 10.75
C ALA A 79 7.13 -26.62 11.82
N GLU A 80 7.82 -25.69 12.48
CA GLU A 80 8.75 -26.00 13.57
C GLU A 80 8.03 -26.15 14.93
N TYR A 81 7.05 -25.28 15.23
CA TYR A 81 6.24 -25.41 16.45
C TYR A 81 5.43 -26.71 16.47
N LEU A 82 4.96 -27.20 15.31
CA LEU A 82 4.26 -28.47 15.17
C LEU A 82 5.16 -29.72 15.29
N LYS A 83 6.49 -29.60 15.22
CA LYS A 83 7.41 -30.73 15.50
C LYS A 83 7.74 -30.86 16.98
N ASN A 84 7.65 -29.77 17.74
CA ASN A 84 8.14 -29.70 19.11
C ASN A 84 7.06 -30.21 20.08
N PRO A 85 7.26 -31.36 20.77
CA PRO A 85 6.22 -32.01 21.57
C PRO A 85 5.77 -31.17 22.77
N GLU A 86 6.62 -30.29 23.30
CA GLU A 86 6.31 -29.37 24.40
C GLU A 86 5.21 -28.34 24.05
N TYR A 87 5.09 -27.95 22.78
CA TYR A 87 4.00 -27.09 22.32
C TYR A 87 2.75 -27.91 22.02
N LEU A 88 2.87 -29.09 21.41
CA LEU A 88 1.74 -29.98 21.12
C LEU A 88 1.04 -30.53 22.38
N ALA A 89 1.77 -30.67 23.49
CA ALA A 89 1.20 -31.06 24.79
C ALA A 89 0.25 -30.00 25.38
N GLN A 90 0.21 -28.78 24.83
CA GLN A 90 -0.64 -27.70 25.32
C GLN A 90 -2.05 -27.78 24.71
N PRO A 91 -3.11 -27.51 25.49
CA PRO A 91 -4.49 -27.68 25.02
C PRO A 91 -4.79 -26.77 23.82
N GLY A 92 -5.26 -27.38 22.72
CA GLY A 92 -5.64 -26.67 21.49
C GLY A 92 -4.48 -26.16 20.63
N ALA A 93 -3.23 -26.55 20.91
CA ALA A 93 -2.06 -26.03 20.21
C ALA A 93 -2.12 -26.14 18.67
N THR A 94 -2.63 -27.27 18.16
CA THR A 94 -2.79 -27.51 16.70
C THR A 94 -3.78 -26.57 16.03
N ALA A 95 -4.76 -26.03 16.77
CA ALA A 95 -5.69 -25.02 16.27
C ALA A 95 -5.16 -23.59 16.47
N ILE A 96 -4.47 -23.33 17.59
CA ILE A 96 -4.00 -21.97 17.93
C ILE A 96 -2.75 -21.58 17.13
N LEU A 97 -1.81 -22.50 16.87
CA LEU A 97 -0.57 -22.18 16.17
C LEU A 97 -0.79 -21.66 14.73
N PRO A 98 -1.65 -22.27 13.87
CA PRO A 98 -1.94 -21.72 12.55
C PRO A 98 -2.64 -20.35 12.58
N LEU A 99 -3.45 -20.11 13.62
CA LEU A 99 -4.19 -18.85 13.76
C LEU A 99 -3.27 -17.63 13.93
N ILE A 100 -2.03 -17.80 14.41
CA ILE A 100 -1.10 -16.68 14.66
C ILE A 100 -0.85 -15.85 13.39
N GLY A 101 -0.47 -16.50 12.28
CA GLY A 101 -0.19 -15.81 11.01
C GLY A 101 -1.46 -15.17 10.42
N SER A 102 -2.55 -15.92 10.32
CA SER A 102 -3.82 -15.46 9.77
C SER A 102 -4.44 -14.32 10.60
N LEU A 103 -4.37 -14.40 11.94
CA LEU A 103 -4.82 -13.33 12.83
C LEU A 103 -3.96 -12.08 12.66
N SER A 104 -2.64 -12.23 12.50
CA SER A 104 -1.74 -11.09 12.28
C SER A 104 -2.10 -10.33 11.00
N ILE A 105 -2.24 -11.04 9.87
CA ILE A 105 -2.66 -10.46 8.57
C ILE A 105 -4.05 -9.81 8.69
N GLY A 106 -5.03 -10.55 9.22
CA GLY A 106 -6.40 -10.06 9.37
C GLY A 106 -6.50 -8.82 10.27
N MET A 107 -5.75 -8.78 11.37
CA MET A 107 -5.66 -7.60 12.24
C MET A 107 -5.00 -6.42 11.54
N ILE A 108 -3.93 -6.61 10.77
CA ILE A 108 -3.28 -5.54 10.01
C ILE A 108 -4.29 -4.92 9.02
N TYR A 109 -5.03 -5.73 8.25
CA TYR A 109 -6.05 -5.19 7.33
C TYR A 109 -7.21 -4.50 8.08
N CYS A 110 -7.79 -5.12 9.11
CA CYS A 110 -8.92 -4.55 9.85
C CYS A 110 -8.56 -3.27 10.65
N SER A 111 -7.32 -3.14 11.11
CA SER A 111 -6.84 -2.00 11.89
C SER A 111 -6.90 -0.67 11.12
N GLY A 112 -6.79 -0.70 9.79
CA GLY A 112 -6.82 0.49 8.94
C GLY A 112 -8.06 1.34 9.18
N SER A 113 -9.22 0.71 9.33
CA SER A 113 -10.51 1.36 9.61
C SER A 113 -10.51 2.23 10.87
N PHE A 114 -9.64 1.93 11.85
CA PHE A 114 -9.50 2.68 13.10
C PHE A 114 -8.33 3.67 13.05
N ILE A 115 -7.21 3.27 12.45
CA ILE A 115 -5.97 4.06 12.45
C ILE A 115 -6.01 5.18 11.41
N TYR A 116 -6.58 4.97 10.20
CA TYR A 116 -6.66 6.02 9.18
C TYR A 116 -7.47 7.25 9.63
N PRO A 117 -8.65 7.12 10.27
CA PRO A 117 -9.34 8.27 10.86
C PRO A 117 -8.47 9.00 11.90
N PHE A 118 -7.77 8.26 12.76
CA PHE A 118 -6.90 8.83 13.79
C PHE A 118 -5.70 9.60 13.19
N THR A 119 -4.97 9.01 12.25
CA THR A 119 -3.83 9.67 11.56
C THR A 119 -4.25 10.80 10.63
N SER A 120 -5.52 10.82 10.19
CA SER A 120 -6.11 11.96 9.47
C SER A 120 -6.45 13.13 10.41
N ARG A 121 -6.85 12.84 11.66
CA ARG A 121 -7.21 13.85 12.68
C ARG A 121 -5.99 14.43 13.38
N TYR A 122 -4.94 13.64 13.57
CA TYR A 122 -3.69 14.03 14.24
C TYR A 122 -2.46 13.80 13.33
N PRO A 123 -2.25 14.63 12.28
CA PRO A 123 -1.14 14.45 11.34
C PRO A 123 0.25 14.57 11.98
N GLU A 124 0.37 15.36 13.05
CA GLU A 124 1.59 15.54 13.85
C GLU A 124 2.09 14.22 14.44
N TRP A 125 1.18 13.31 14.81
CA TRP A 125 1.51 12.07 15.51
C TRP A 125 1.96 10.97 14.56
N ARG A 126 1.68 11.06 13.25
CA ARG A 126 2.04 10.04 12.24
C ARG A 126 3.49 9.57 12.33
N ARG A 127 4.43 10.50 12.53
CA ARG A 127 5.86 10.19 12.62
C ARG A 127 6.23 9.44 13.91
N THR A 128 5.60 9.81 15.02
CA THR A 128 5.74 9.10 16.31
C THR A 128 5.11 7.72 16.26
N LEU A 129 3.95 7.57 15.61
CA LEU A 129 3.27 6.27 15.44
C LEU A 129 4.11 5.28 14.64
N MET A 130 4.88 5.72 13.63
CA MET A 130 5.84 4.86 12.93
C MET A 130 6.98 4.38 13.82
N LEU A 131 7.57 5.24 14.66
CA LEU A 131 8.61 4.82 15.62
C LEU A 131 8.05 3.82 16.64
N VAL A 132 6.88 4.13 17.21
CA VAL A 132 6.22 3.27 18.20
C VAL A 132 5.83 1.94 17.56
N GLY A 133 5.27 1.95 16.35
CA GLY A 133 4.92 0.74 15.60
C GLY A 133 6.14 -0.15 15.32
N GLY A 134 7.22 0.43 14.80
CA GLY A 134 8.48 -0.29 14.58
C GLY A 134 9.09 -0.86 15.86
N PHE A 135 9.10 -0.08 16.95
CA PHE A 135 9.54 -0.57 18.25
C PHE A 135 8.67 -1.71 18.78
N ILE A 136 7.34 -1.63 18.63
CA ILE A 136 6.41 -2.70 19.01
C ILE A 136 6.67 -3.97 18.17
N CYS A 137 6.93 -3.87 16.87
CA CYS A 137 7.30 -5.02 16.02
C CYS A 137 8.59 -5.71 16.49
N CYS A 138 9.62 -4.95 16.87
CA CYS A 138 10.83 -5.51 17.45
C CYS A 138 10.55 -6.14 18.81
N ALA A 139 9.92 -5.41 19.73
CA ALA A 139 9.64 -5.86 21.08
C ALA A 139 8.74 -7.11 21.12
N SER A 140 7.80 -7.25 20.18
CA SER A 140 6.91 -8.41 20.11
C SER A 140 7.64 -9.67 19.65
N LEU A 141 8.48 -9.60 18.61
CA LEU A 141 9.28 -10.75 18.16
C LEU A 141 10.39 -11.10 19.17
N PHE A 142 11.03 -10.10 19.76
CA PHE A 142 12.03 -10.32 20.82
C PHE A 142 11.40 -10.96 22.07
N GLY A 143 10.23 -10.47 22.50
CA GLY A 143 9.46 -11.09 23.58
C GLY A 143 9.01 -12.52 23.24
N ALA A 144 8.57 -12.75 22.00
CA ALA A 144 8.16 -14.07 21.54
C ALA A 144 9.29 -15.11 21.54
N SER A 145 10.56 -14.67 21.48
CA SER A 145 11.71 -15.57 21.65
C SER A 145 11.78 -16.23 23.04
N TYR A 146 11.13 -15.66 24.06
CA TYR A 146 11.11 -16.19 25.43
C TYR A 146 9.75 -16.81 25.80
N ALA A 147 8.80 -16.84 24.87
CA ALA A 147 7.46 -17.38 25.10
C ALA A 147 7.48 -18.92 25.07
N THR A 148 7.15 -19.55 26.19
CA THR A 148 7.03 -21.02 26.32
C THR A 148 5.59 -21.51 26.13
N LYS A 149 4.61 -20.61 26.15
CA LYS A 149 3.18 -20.94 25.98
C LYS A 149 2.68 -20.55 24.60
N VAL A 150 1.88 -21.43 23.98
CA VAL A 150 1.25 -21.17 22.66
C VAL A 150 0.38 -19.90 22.69
N THR A 151 -0.30 -19.62 23.80
CA THR A 151 -1.09 -18.39 23.98
C THR A 151 -0.24 -17.12 24.06
N GLN A 152 0.99 -17.20 24.58
CA GLN A 152 1.94 -16.09 24.56
C GLN A 152 2.48 -15.84 23.14
N LEU A 153 2.75 -16.90 22.38
CA LEU A 153 3.11 -16.78 20.96
C LEU A 153 1.99 -16.09 20.16
N LEU A 154 0.72 -16.47 20.35
CA LEU A 154 -0.43 -15.81 19.73
C LEU A 154 -0.53 -14.32 20.13
N ALA A 155 -0.39 -14.01 21.42
CA ALA A 155 -0.47 -12.64 21.91
C ALA A 155 0.65 -11.74 21.37
N LEU A 156 1.87 -12.27 21.23
CA LEU A 156 3.04 -11.50 20.81
C LEU A 156 3.17 -11.45 19.28
N GLN A 157 3.19 -12.60 18.61
CA GLN A 157 3.39 -12.70 17.15
C GLN A 157 2.12 -12.42 16.34
N GLY A 158 0.94 -12.72 16.90
CA GLY A 158 -0.34 -12.42 16.26
C GLY A 158 -0.76 -10.99 16.56
N ILE A 159 -1.15 -10.74 17.81
CA ILE A 159 -1.82 -9.51 18.23
C ILE A 159 -0.86 -8.32 18.33
N LEU A 160 0.20 -8.42 19.15
CA LEU A 160 1.09 -7.29 19.41
C LEU A 160 1.91 -6.89 18.16
N TYR A 161 2.39 -7.87 17.39
CA TYR A 161 3.01 -7.62 16.09
C TYR A 161 2.06 -6.91 15.11
N ALA A 162 0.79 -7.34 14.99
CA ALA A 162 -0.16 -6.66 14.12
C ALA A 162 -0.47 -5.23 14.56
N ILE A 163 -0.51 -4.95 15.87
CA ILE A 163 -0.62 -3.58 16.40
C ILE A 163 0.60 -2.74 16.02
N GLY A 164 1.81 -3.29 16.12
CA GLY A 164 3.03 -2.60 15.67
C GLY A 164 3.04 -2.33 14.16
N GLY A 165 2.75 -3.36 13.36
CA GLY A 165 2.77 -3.30 11.91
C GLY A 165 1.71 -2.35 11.35
N SER A 166 0.52 -2.33 11.93
CA SER A 166 -0.55 -1.42 11.52
C SER A 166 -0.28 0.06 11.82
N LEU A 167 0.32 0.36 12.99
CA LEU A 167 0.76 1.70 13.36
C LEU A 167 1.89 2.22 12.47
N LEU A 168 2.70 1.31 11.91
CA LEU A 168 3.76 1.62 10.95
C LEU A 168 3.22 1.78 9.51
N TYR A 169 2.33 0.88 9.08
CA TYR A 169 1.80 0.81 7.72
C TYR A 169 0.83 1.95 7.36
N ALA A 170 -0.14 2.26 8.23
CA ALA A 170 -1.16 3.28 7.95
C ALA A 170 -0.60 4.69 7.63
N PRO A 171 0.36 5.26 8.39
CA PRO A 171 1.00 6.52 8.01
C PRO A 171 1.86 6.40 6.75
N CYS A 172 2.49 5.23 6.50
CA CYS A 172 3.28 4.97 5.29
C CYS A 172 2.42 5.12 4.02
N ILE A 173 1.32 4.36 3.92
CA ILE A 173 0.36 4.47 2.81
C ILE A 173 -0.23 5.88 2.70
N SER A 174 -0.50 6.54 3.82
CA SER A 174 -1.03 7.92 3.83
C SER A 174 -0.11 8.94 3.16
N TYR A 175 1.21 8.69 3.11
CA TYR A 175 2.19 9.59 2.51
C TYR A 175 2.44 9.34 1.01
N ILE A 176 2.13 8.15 0.48
CA ILE A 176 2.27 7.85 -0.96
C ILE A 176 1.55 8.88 -1.86
N PRO A 177 0.24 9.17 -1.68
CA PRO A 177 -0.48 10.13 -2.53
C PRO A 177 -0.11 11.60 -2.25
N GLU A 178 0.67 11.88 -1.20
CA GLU A 178 1.26 13.21 -0.96
C GLU A 178 2.49 13.42 -1.84
N TRP A 179 3.34 12.39 -2.01
CA TRP A 179 4.59 12.44 -2.81
C TRP A 179 4.37 12.21 -4.31
N PHE A 180 3.52 11.25 -4.66
CA PHE A 180 3.23 10.85 -6.04
C PHE A 180 1.80 11.28 -6.42
N VAL A 181 1.64 11.85 -7.61
CA VAL A 181 0.35 12.33 -8.15
C VAL A 181 0.09 11.75 -9.53
N GLU A 182 1.07 11.83 -10.42
CA GLU A 182 1.04 11.27 -11.78
C GLU A 182 1.49 9.80 -11.82
N LYS A 183 2.36 9.36 -10.90
CA LYS A 183 2.91 7.99 -10.84
C LYS A 183 2.43 7.23 -9.61
N ARG A 184 1.14 7.36 -9.29
CA ARG A 184 0.55 6.83 -8.06
C ARG A 184 0.42 5.32 -8.09
N GLY A 185 -0.07 4.78 -9.19
CA GLY A 185 -0.17 3.35 -9.45
C GLY A 185 1.21 2.69 -9.43
N LEU A 186 2.20 3.27 -10.12
CA LEU A 186 3.59 2.80 -10.06
C LEU A 186 4.15 2.83 -8.63
N ALA A 187 3.94 3.92 -7.88
CA ALA A 187 4.43 4.02 -6.51
C ALA A 187 3.78 2.99 -5.56
N ASN A 188 2.46 2.78 -5.67
CA ASN A 188 1.77 1.74 -4.89
C ASN A 188 2.25 0.34 -5.31
N GLY A 189 2.33 0.05 -6.61
CA GLY A 189 2.82 -1.23 -7.14
C GLY A 189 4.23 -1.57 -6.66
N VAL A 190 5.14 -0.58 -6.61
CA VAL A 190 6.47 -0.74 -6.02
C VAL A 190 6.36 -1.10 -4.54
N VAL A 191 5.60 -0.35 -3.73
CA VAL A 191 5.45 -0.65 -2.29
C VAL A 191 4.87 -2.04 -2.08
N PHE A 192 3.74 -2.37 -2.69
CA PHE A 192 3.07 -3.68 -2.55
C PHE A 192 3.92 -4.86 -3.04
N SER A 193 4.79 -4.67 -4.04
CA SER A 193 5.74 -5.72 -4.44
C SER A 193 6.69 -6.15 -3.30
N GLY A 194 6.89 -5.29 -2.30
CA GLY A 194 7.63 -5.58 -1.08
C GLY A 194 7.02 -6.70 -0.23
N MET A 195 5.69 -6.85 -0.20
CA MET A 195 5.03 -7.98 0.45
C MET A 195 5.47 -9.32 -0.19
N GLY A 196 5.52 -9.39 -1.52
CA GLY A 196 5.98 -10.58 -2.25
C GLY A 196 7.46 -10.89 -2.01
N VAL A 197 8.32 -9.85 -1.98
CA VAL A 197 9.75 -10.01 -1.68
C VAL A 197 9.96 -10.50 -0.24
N GLY A 198 9.25 -9.93 0.74
CA GLY A 198 9.28 -10.40 2.13
C GLY A 198 8.83 -11.85 2.27
N GLY A 199 7.72 -12.20 1.63
CA GLY A 199 7.17 -13.57 1.60
C GLY A 199 8.05 -14.61 0.89
N LEU A 200 8.96 -14.19 0.00
CA LEU A 200 9.93 -15.08 -0.64
C LEU A 200 11.24 -15.22 0.16
N LEU A 201 11.76 -14.10 0.70
CA LEU A 201 13.04 -14.08 1.43
C LEU A 201 12.96 -14.81 2.77
N LEU A 202 11.88 -14.60 3.54
CA LEU A 202 11.72 -15.16 4.88
C LEU A 202 11.73 -16.71 4.85
N PRO A 203 10.94 -17.39 3.99
CA PRO A 203 10.98 -18.84 3.89
C PRO A 203 12.27 -19.44 3.32
N LEU A 204 13.09 -18.67 2.60
CA LEU A 204 14.38 -19.14 2.09
C LEU A 204 15.50 -19.06 3.15
N ILE A 205 15.42 -18.08 4.05
CA ILE A 205 16.46 -17.79 5.06
C ILE A 205 16.14 -18.49 6.38
N LEU A 206 14.89 -18.41 6.86
CA LEU A 206 14.49 -18.90 8.18
C LEU A 206 14.76 -20.39 8.42
N PRO A 207 14.48 -21.34 7.49
CA PRO A 207 14.70 -22.77 7.76
C PRO A 207 16.15 -23.09 8.11
N ARG A 208 17.11 -22.40 7.48
CA ARG A 208 18.56 -22.58 7.74
C ARG A 208 18.94 -22.08 9.13
N ILE A 209 18.42 -20.92 9.54
CA ILE A 209 18.67 -20.35 10.88
C ILE A 209 18.00 -21.20 11.96
N ILE A 210 16.76 -21.63 11.73
CA ILE A 210 15.99 -22.47 12.65
C ILE A 210 16.66 -23.84 12.82
N ALA A 211 17.13 -24.48 11.75
CA ALA A 211 17.81 -25.77 11.84
C ALA A 211 19.16 -25.70 12.58
N ALA A 212 19.87 -24.57 12.50
CA ALA A 212 21.18 -24.40 13.14
C ALA A 212 21.10 -23.87 14.59
N TYR A 213 20.12 -23.01 14.90
CA TYR A 213 20.06 -22.24 16.16
C TYR A 213 18.69 -22.26 16.86
N GLY A 214 17.70 -22.94 16.29
CA GLY A 214 16.34 -23.03 16.84
C GLY A 214 15.46 -21.80 16.59
N ALA A 215 14.15 -21.97 16.77
CA ALA A 215 13.14 -20.94 16.53
C ALA A 215 13.33 -19.68 17.39
N ALA A 216 13.77 -19.83 18.65
CA ALA A 216 13.99 -18.69 19.55
C ALA A 216 15.08 -17.74 19.03
N ILE A 217 16.21 -18.26 18.56
CA ILE A 217 17.29 -17.42 18.01
C ILE A 217 16.86 -16.82 16.66
N ALA A 218 16.13 -17.56 15.82
CA ALA A 218 15.58 -17.03 14.57
C ALA A 218 14.67 -15.79 14.80
N LEU A 219 13.82 -15.80 15.84
CA LEU A 219 13.00 -14.64 16.23
C LEU A 219 13.83 -13.44 16.69
N ARG A 220 14.93 -13.66 17.43
CA ARG A 220 15.86 -12.59 17.84
C ARG A 220 16.56 -11.98 16.62
N CYS A 221 17.07 -12.82 15.72
CA CYS A 221 17.69 -12.38 14.47
C CYS A 221 16.70 -11.54 13.64
N LEU A 222 15.44 -11.96 13.54
CA LEU A 222 14.41 -11.21 12.82
C LEU A 222 14.07 -9.87 13.51
N SER A 223 13.92 -9.84 14.84
CA SER A 223 13.73 -8.60 15.59
C SER A 223 14.89 -7.61 15.39
N ILE A 224 16.13 -8.09 15.37
CA ILE A 224 17.32 -7.25 15.16
C ILE A 224 17.35 -6.75 13.71
N ALA A 225 17.05 -7.62 12.73
CA ALA A 225 16.98 -7.25 11.31
C ALA A 225 15.92 -6.15 11.05
N ILE A 226 14.73 -6.26 11.65
CA ILE A 226 13.69 -5.23 11.56
C ILE A 226 14.20 -3.88 12.11
N GLY A 227 14.87 -3.89 13.26
CA GLY A 227 15.48 -2.67 13.82
C GLY A 227 16.53 -2.06 12.90
N ILE A 228 17.47 -2.87 12.39
CA ILE A 228 18.55 -2.44 11.49
C ILE A 228 17.99 -1.90 10.17
N LEU A 229 16.88 -2.43 9.67
CA LEU A 229 16.23 -1.98 8.42
C LEU A 229 15.37 -0.72 8.63
N LEU A 230 14.64 -0.59 9.75
CA LEU A 230 13.77 0.57 10.00
C LEU A 230 14.53 1.83 10.45
N LEU A 231 15.58 1.70 11.26
CA LEU A 231 16.37 2.83 11.76
C LEU A 231 16.90 3.76 10.63
N PRO A 232 17.55 3.28 9.55
CA PRO A 232 17.99 4.12 8.44
C PRO A 232 16.84 4.58 7.54
N CYS A 233 15.70 3.89 7.53
CA CYS A 233 14.51 4.29 6.76
C CYS A 233 13.75 5.46 7.42
N TYR A 234 13.77 5.56 8.75
CA TYR A 234 13.05 6.59 9.51
C TYR A 234 13.25 8.07 9.07
N PRO A 235 14.46 8.57 8.73
CA PRO A 235 14.60 9.94 8.20
C PRO A 235 13.89 10.18 6.86
N PHE A 236 13.69 9.13 6.05
CA PHE A 236 13.04 9.21 4.74
C PHE A 236 11.51 9.04 4.83
N LEU A 237 11.00 8.41 5.89
CA LEU A 237 9.56 8.30 6.21
C LEU A 237 9.00 9.65 6.72
N LYS A 238 8.87 10.61 5.80
CA LYS A 238 8.35 11.97 6.02
C LYS A 238 7.31 12.29 4.96
N GLY A 239 6.17 12.87 5.36
CA GLY A 239 5.19 13.44 4.43
C GLY A 239 5.73 14.67 3.70
N ARG A 240 5.38 14.83 2.42
CA ARG A 240 5.83 15.96 1.59
C ARG A 240 5.23 17.29 2.08
N LEU A 241 3.99 17.25 2.56
CA LEU A 241 3.27 18.45 3.00
C LEU A 241 3.64 18.84 4.44
N PRO A 242 3.97 20.11 4.72
CA PRO A 242 4.06 20.57 6.10
C PRO A 242 2.70 20.40 6.77
N VAL A 243 2.71 20.06 8.06
CA VAL A 243 1.50 19.80 8.87
C VAL A 243 0.49 20.95 8.77
N ALA A 244 0.98 22.18 8.63
CA ALA A 244 0.18 23.39 8.41
C ALA A 244 -0.63 23.42 7.09
N ARG A 245 -0.27 22.68 6.03
CA ARG A 245 -1.12 22.53 4.83
C ARG A 245 -2.13 21.37 4.97
N VAL A 246 -1.87 20.40 5.84
CA VAL A 246 -2.86 19.35 6.19
C VAL A 246 -3.97 19.93 7.09
N ARG A 247 -3.63 20.90 7.95
CA ARG A 247 -4.58 21.82 8.58
C ARG A 247 -4.82 23.05 7.69
N GLY A 248 -5.63 22.90 6.64
CA GLY A 248 -6.20 24.10 5.99
C GLY A 248 -6.93 25.01 7.01
N PRO A 249 -7.18 26.30 6.70
CA PRO A 249 -7.76 27.26 7.67
C PRO A 249 -9.09 26.82 8.29
N ALA A 250 -9.83 25.94 7.60
CA ALA A 250 -10.88 25.14 8.21
C ALA A 250 -10.32 23.78 8.64
N ALA A 251 -10.39 23.49 9.94
CA ALA A 251 -10.36 22.10 10.39
C ALA A 251 -11.43 21.32 9.59
N ARG A 252 -11.04 20.19 8.96
CA ARG A 252 -12.00 19.30 8.28
C ARG A 252 -13.18 19.08 9.23
N LYS A 253 -14.37 19.55 8.83
CA LYS A 253 -15.62 19.37 9.58
C LYS A 253 -15.77 17.89 9.94
N PRO A 254 -16.41 17.53 11.07
CA PRO A 254 -16.59 16.14 11.45
C PRO A 254 -17.30 15.41 10.30
N SER A 255 -16.55 14.53 9.62
CA SER A 255 -16.90 13.81 8.39
C SER A 255 -18.32 14.06 7.87
N ASP A 256 -18.46 14.85 6.80
CA ASP A 256 -19.65 14.72 5.94
C ASP A 256 -19.74 13.26 5.50
N ARG A 257 -20.64 12.50 6.13
CA ARG A 257 -20.89 11.07 5.86
C ARG A 257 -21.54 10.84 4.47
N ALA A 258 -21.46 11.82 3.59
CA ALA A 258 -21.88 11.74 2.20
C ALA A 258 -21.16 10.60 1.44
N TRP A 259 -19.90 10.30 1.79
CA TRP A 259 -19.18 9.15 1.23
C TRP A 259 -19.84 7.81 1.55
N LEU A 260 -20.44 7.64 2.75
CA LEU A 260 -21.23 6.45 3.11
C LEU A 260 -22.55 6.33 2.33
N ARG A 261 -22.97 7.38 1.61
CA ARG A 261 -24.15 7.36 0.73
C ARG A 261 -23.79 7.10 -0.74
N SER A 262 -22.51 7.01 -1.08
CA SER A 262 -22.07 6.74 -2.45
C SER A 262 -22.26 5.26 -2.80
N THR A 263 -23.01 4.97 -3.86
CA THR A 263 -23.17 3.60 -4.39
C THR A 263 -21.82 3.01 -4.81
N SER A 264 -20.94 3.81 -5.41
CA SER A 264 -19.59 3.38 -5.81
C SER A 264 -18.74 2.92 -4.62
N PHE A 265 -18.90 3.54 -3.45
CA PHE A 265 -18.18 3.14 -2.23
C PHE A 265 -18.62 1.75 -1.75
N TRP A 266 -19.93 1.48 -1.71
CA TRP A 266 -20.46 0.17 -1.34
C TRP A 266 -20.15 -0.90 -2.38
N LEU A 267 -20.13 -0.55 -3.67
CA LEU A 267 -19.71 -1.45 -4.74
C LEU A 267 -18.24 -1.86 -4.60
N VAL A 268 -17.32 -0.92 -4.33
CA VAL A 268 -15.91 -1.27 -4.05
C VAL A 268 -15.82 -2.20 -2.84
N ILE A 269 -16.49 -1.89 -1.72
CA ILE A 269 -16.48 -2.77 -0.54
C ILE A 269 -16.98 -4.17 -0.88
N ALA A 270 -18.11 -4.31 -1.58
CA ALA A 270 -18.67 -5.60 -1.93
C ALA A 270 -17.72 -6.40 -2.83
N VAL A 271 -17.19 -5.77 -3.89
CA VAL A 271 -16.25 -6.40 -4.82
C VAL A 271 -14.95 -6.80 -4.12
N SER A 272 -14.31 -5.89 -3.38
CA SER A 272 -13.08 -6.20 -2.64
C SER A 272 -13.27 -7.25 -1.54
N THR A 273 -14.45 -7.31 -0.91
CA THR A 273 -14.77 -8.37 0.07
C THR A 273 -14.84 -9.73 -0.62
N VAL A 274 -15.61 -9.85 -1.71
CA VAL A 274 -15.71 -11.10 -2.48
C VAL A 274 -14.36 -11.51 -3.06
N GLN A 275 -13.61 -10.55 -3.62
CA GLN A 275 -12.25 -10.77 -4.12
C GLN A 275 -11.32 -11.28 -3.01
N GLY A 276 -11.36 -10.69 -1.81
CA GLY A 276 -10.56 -11.13 -0.66
C GLY A 276 -10.85 -12.57 -0.22
N PHE A 277 -12.11 -13.01 -0.27
CA PHE A 277 -12.47 -14.42 -0.02
C PHE A 277 -11.91 -15.37 -1.09
N CYS A 278 -11.92 -14.96 -2.36
CA CYS A 278 -11.45 -15.80 -3.46
C CYS A 278 -9.93 -15.79 -3.65
N TYR A 279 -9.25 -14.68 -3.36
CA TYR A 279 -7.83 -14.43 -3.65
C TYR A 279 -6.89 -15.48 -3.05
N PHE A 280 -7.12 -15.89 -1.80
CA PHE A 280 -6.25 -16.85 -1.11
C PHE A 280 -6.46 -18.31 -1.56
N LEU A 281 -7.56 -18.64 -2.24
CA LEU A 281 -7.89 -20.03 -2.57
C LEU A 281 -6.88 -20.67 -3.55
N PRO A 282 -6.49 -20.03 -4.68
CA PRO A 282 -5.49 -20.61 -5.57
C PRO A 282 -4.11 -20.73 -4.90
N PHE A 283 -3.70 -19.73 -4.11
CA PHE A 283 -2.42 -19.78 -3.38
C PHE A 283 -2.34 -20.98 -2.43
N LEU A 284 -3.45 -21.30 -1.74
CA LEU A 284 -3.50 -22.38 -0.75
C LEU A 284 -3.66 -23.78 -1.38
N TRP A 285 -4.56 -23.93 -2.35
CA TRP A 285 -4.98 -25.25 -2.84
C TRP A 285 -4.20 -25.74 -4.07
N LEU A 286 -3.51 -24.86 -4.81
CA LEU A 286 -2.75 -25.23 -6.00
C LEU A 286 -1.62 -26.26 -5.73
N PRO A 287 -0.83 -26.19 -4.63
CA PRO A 287 0.14 -27.23 -4.30
C PRO A 287 -0.51 -28.59 -4.01
N THR A 288 -1.61 -28.61 -3.25
CA THR A 288 -2.37 -29.84 -2.92
C THR A 288 -2.97 -30.47 -4.17
N PHE A 289 -3.54 -29.65 -5.06
CA PHE A 289 -4.11 -30.09 -6.33
C PHE A 289 -3.03 -30.66 -7.27
N ALA A 290 -1.84 -30.04 -7.33
CA ALA A 290 -0.71 -30.58 -8.10
C ALA A 290 -0.21 -31.92 -7.53
N SER A 291 -0.12 -32.07 -6.21
CA SER A 291 0.24 -33.35 -5.56
C SER A 291 -0.77 -34.47 -5.88
N ASN A 292 -2.08 -34.18 -5.87
CA ASN A 292 -3.13 -35.12 -6.27
C ASN A 292 -3.03 -35.59 -7.73
N LEU A 293 -2.37 -34.83 -8.61
CA LEU A 293 -2.08 -35.19 -10.00
C LEU A 293 -0.78 -36.01 -10.16
N ASN A 294 -0.21 -36.52 -9.06
CA ASN A 294 1.09 -37.20 -9.01
C ASN A 294 2.26 -36.34 -9.56
N ILE A 295 2.13 -35.02 -9.52
CA ILE A 295 3.21 -34.09 -9.87
C ILE A 295 4.13 -33.96 -8.65
N SER A 296 5.39 -34.38 -8.82
CA SER A 296 6.44 -34.33 -7.79
C SER A 296 6.47 -33.01 -7.01
N ASP A 297 6.64 -33.08 -5.68
CA ASP A 297 6.56 -31.94 -4.76
C ASP A 297 7.49 -30.77 -5.11
N SER A 298 8.66 -31.06 -5.69
CA SER A 298 9.60 -30.06 -6.22
C SER A 298 8.99 -29.21 -7.35
N LYS A 299 8.17 -29.83 -8.21
CA LYS A 299 7.46 -29.17 -9.29
C LYS A 299 6.26 -28.38 -8.76
N SER A 300 5.50 -28.95 -7.82
CA SER A 300 4.37 -28.28 -7.16
C SER A 300 4.81 -27.00 -6.42
N SER A 301 5.98 -27.05 -5.77
CA SER A 301 6.62 -25.90 -5.13
C SER A 301 7.07 -24.84 -6.15
N LEU A 302 7.57 -25.25 -7.32
CA LEU A 302 7.94 -24.34 -8.40
C LEU A 302 6.72 -23.58 -8.95
N THR A 303 5.56 -24.23 -9.06
CA THR A 303 4.32 -23.57 -9.51
C THR A 303 3.88 -22.46 -8.54
N LEU A 304 3.99 -22.69 -7.23
CA LEU A 304 3.69 -21.68 -6.20
C LEU A 304 4.71 -20.53 -6.20
N ALA A 305 6.00 -20.83 -6.39
CA ALA A 305 7.04 -19.82 -6.53
C ALA A 305 6.84 -18.95 -7.78
N ALA A 306 6.48 -19.57 -8.91
CA ALA A 306 6.13 -18.87 -10.14
C ALA A 306 4.91 -17.96 -9.96
N LEU A 307 3.87 -18.43 -9.24
CA LEU A 307 2.67 -17.65 -8.93
C LEU A 307 3.01 -16.42 -8.06
N ASN A 308 3.80 -16.58 -7.00
CA ASN A 308 4.21 -15.44 -6.15
C ASN A 308 5.11 -14.44 -6.90
N GLY A 309 6.05 -14.93 -7.71
CA GLY A 309 6.90 -14.06 -8.55
C GLY A 309 6.09 -13.30 -9.60
N ALA A 310 5.14 -13.97 -10.23
CA ALA A 310 4.19 -13.36 -11.15
C ALA A 310 3.29 -12.32 -10.48
N SER A 311 2.85 -12.53 -9.22
CA SER A 311 2.11 -11.52 -8.46
C SER A 311 2.93 -10.27 -8.16
N GLY A 312 4.22 -10.42 -7.81
CA GLY A 312 5.10 -9.27 -7.63
C GLY A 312 5.32 -8.46 -8.91
N ILE A 313 5.45 -9.14 -10.06
CA ILE A 313 5.55 -8.51 -11.38
C ILE A 313 4.20 -7.88 -11.79
N GLY A 314 3.09 -8.56 -11.48
CA GLY A 314 1.72 -8.09 -11.72
C GLY A 314 1.45 -6.75 -11.05
N GLY A 315 1.71 -6.64 -9.75
CA GLY A 315 1.53 -5.40 -8.99
C GLY A 315 2.35 -4.22 -9.55
N LEU A 316 3.55 -4.47 -10.06
CA LEU A 316 4.38 -3.45 -10.73
C LEU A 316 3.80 -3.03 -12.09
N ALA A 317 3.48 -4.01 -12.94
CA ALA A 317 3.00 -3.77 -14.29
C ALA A 317 1.60 -3.15 -14.31
N MET A 318 0.68 -3.70 -13.53
CA MET A 318 -0.70 -3.22 -13.39
C MET A 318 -0.76 -1.90 -12.62
N GLY A 319 0.11 -1.71 -11.61
CA GLY A 319 0.36 -0.42 -10.99
C GLY A 319 0.69 0.65 -12.03
N TYR A 320 1.67 0.41 -12.91
CA TYR A 320 2.00 1.34 -13.99
C TYR A 320 0.83 1.55 -14.99
N VAL A 321 0.11 0.50 -15.37
CA VAL A 321 -1.06 0.62 -16.27
C VAL A 321 -2.20 1.43 -15.62
N SER A 322 -2.37 1.37 -14.30
CA SER A 322 -3.40 2.12 -13.56
C SER A 322 -3.19 3.64 -13.52
N ASP A 323 -1.98 4.12 -13.83
CA ASP A 323 -1.72 5.55 -14.03
C ASP A 323 -2.14 6.04 -15.43
N ILE A 324 -2.39 5.12 -16.38
CA ILE A 324 -2.68 5.43 -17.80
C ILE A 324 -4.12 5.08 -18.19
N VAL A 325 -4.70 4.03 -17.59
CA VAL A 325 -6.02 3.49 -17.93
C VAL A 325 -7.00 3.74 -16.78
N ASP A 326 -8.27 4.02 -17.11
CA ASP A 326 -9.35 4.20 -16.12
C ASP A 326 -9.36 3.05 -15.08
N PRO A 327 -9.20 3.34 -13.78
CA PRO A 327 -9.10 2.30 -12.74
C PRO A 327 -10.29 1.34 -12.67
N TRP A 328 -11.49 1.81 -13.05
CA TRP A 328 -12.69 0.97 -13.12
C TRP A 328 -12.66 -0.02 -14.28
N LEU A 329 -12.15 0.40 -15.44
CA LEU A 329 -12.00 -0.49 -16.60
C LEU A 329 -10.89 -1.51 -16.32
N LEU A 330 -9.79 -1.06 -15.69
CA LEU A 330 -8.70 -1.92 -15.29
C LEU A 330 -9.18 -2.99 -14.29
N ALA A 331 -9.85 -2.59 -13.21
CA ALA A 331 -10.41 -3.52 -12.22
C ALA A 331 -11.42 -4.51 -12.82
N LEU A 332 -12.29 -4.08 -13.73
CA LEU A 332 -13.21 -4.99 -14.41
C LEU A 332 -12.48 -5.98 -15.32
N SER A 333 -11.42 -5.52 -16.00
CA SER A 333 -10.60 -6.37 -16.89
C SER A 333 -9.77 -7.39 -16.11
N THR A 334 -9.18 -7.04 -14.96
CA THR A 334 -8.45 -7.99 -14.10
C THR A 334 -9.38 -9.00 -13.46
N LEU A 335 -10.55 -8.58 -12.97
CA LEU A 335 -11.57 -9.50 -12.45
C LEU A 335 -12.07 -10.48 -13.52
N GLY A 336 -12.40 -9.99 -14.71
CA GLY A 336 -12.85 -10.84 -15.81
C GLY A 336 -11.78 -11.81 -16.31
N SER A 337 -10.54 -11.34 -16.47
CA SER A 337 -9.43 -12.16 -16.96
C SER A 337 -8.91 -13.16 -15.92
N SER A 338 -8.85 -12.80 -14.64
CA SER A 338 -8.48 -13.74 -13.56
C SER A 338 -9.53 -14.84 -13.39
N ALA A 339 -10.83 -14.51 -13.45
CA ALA A 339 -11.91 -15.50 -13.45
C ALA A 339 -11.80 -16.44 -14.67
N LEU A 340 -11.59 -15.89 -15.88
CA LEU A 340 -11.41 -16.69 -17.09
C LEU A 340 -10.15 -17.59 -17.00
N ALA A 341 -9.04 -17.07 -16.49
CA ALA A 341 -7.81 -17.84 -16.27
C ALA A 341 -8.03 -19.00 -15.29
N THR A 342 -8.81 -18.79 -14.22
CA THR A 342 -9.20 -19.87 -13.29
C THR A 342 -10.06 -20.92 -13.97
N PHE A 343 -11.14 -20.54 -14.66
CA PHE A 343 -12.00 -21.51 -15.35
C PHE A 343 -11.31 -22.27 -16.48
N VAL A 344 -10.45 -21.60 -17.25
CA VAL A 344 -9.80 -22.19 -18.42
C VAL A 344 -8.52 -22.94 -18.02
N LEU A 345 -7.56 -22.28 -17.38
CA LEU A 345 -6.24 -22.88 -17.15
C LEU A 345 -6.24 -23.88 -16.00
N TRP A 346 -6.96 -23.60 -14.90
CA TRP A 346 -7.12 -24.56 -13.80
C TRP A 346 -8.27 -25.56 -14.09
N GLY A 347 -9.38 -25.13 -14.67
CA GLY A 347 -10.50 -26.04 -14.99
C GLY A 347 -10.19 -27.01 -16.14
N LEU A 348 -9.79 -26.53 -17.31
CA LEU A 348 -9.64 -27.36 -18.53
C LEU A 348 -8.21 -27.90 -18.74
N PHE A 349 -7.18 -27.09 -18.44
CA PHE A 349 -5.78 -27.43 -18.74
C PHE A 349 -4.97 -28.01 -17.56
N SER A 350 -5.61 -28.27 -16.41
CA SER A 350 -4.99 -28.83 -15.20
C SER A 350 -4.32 -30.19 -15.36
N ASN A 351 -4.68 -30.96 -16.39
CA ASN A 351 -4.14 -32.30 -16.66
C ASN A 351 -2.63 -32.33 -16.98
N SER A 352 -1.94 -31.19 -17.01
CA SER A 352 -0.51 -31.11 -17.26
C SER A 352 0.19 -30.10 -16.34
N PHE A 353 1.45 -30.41 -15.99
CA PHE A 353 2.31 -29.49 -15.23
C PHE A 353 2.49 -28.13 -15.94
N ALA A 354 2.55 -28.12 -17.28
CA ALA A 354 2.65 -26.89 -18.06
C ALA A 354 1.39 -26.01 -17.94
N GLY A 355 0.19 -26.61 -17.92
CA GLY A 355 -1.06 -25.89 -17.71
C GLY A 355 -1.18 -25.28 -16.31
N LEU A 356 -0.74 -26.01 -15.28
CA LEU A 356 -0.65 -25.50 -13.91
C LEU A 356 0.36 -24.35 -13.75
N LEU A 357 1.50 -24.43 -14.42
CA LEU A 357 2.52 -23.38 -14.41
C LEU A 357 2.07 -22.13 -15.20
N ALA A 358 1.39 -22.33 -16.34
CA ALA A 358 0.74 -21.25 -17.07
C ALA A 358 -0.36 -20.58 -16.25
N PHE A 359 -1.20 -21.35 -15.55
CA PHE A 359 -2.20 -20.81 -14.62
C PHE A 359 -1.53 -20.00 -13.51
N GLY A 360 -0.49 -20.52 -12.86
CA GLY A 360 0.23 -19.82 -11.79
C GLY A 360 0.79 -18.46 -12.26
N LEU A 361 1.42 -18.42 -13.43
CA LEU A 361 1.93 -17.18 -14.01
C LEU A 361 0.81 -16.18 -14.38
N VAL A 362 -0.22 -16.63 -15.10
CA VAL A 362 -1.30 -15.75 -15.57
C VAL A 362 -2.16 -15.26 -14.41
N TYR A 363 -2.57 -16.15 -13.52
CA TYR A 363 -3.31 -15.78 -12.31
C TYR A 363 -2.48 -14.88 -11.39
N GLY A 364 -1.18 -15.17 -11.23
CA GLY A 364 -0.28 -14.34 -10.45
C GLY A 364 -0.27 -12.89 -10.93
N VAL A 365 0.00 -12.66 -12.23
CA VAL A 365 0.02 -11.31 -12.83
C VAL A 365 -1.32 -10.59 -12.70
N LEU A 366 -2.44 -11.29 -12.92
CA LEU A 366 -3.78 -10.68 -12.96
C LEU A 366 -4.42 -10.48 -11.59
N ALA A 367 -4.07 -11.30 -10.58
CA ALA A 367 -4.60 -11.21 -9.22
C ALA A 367 -3.73 -10.36 -8.30
N GLY A 368 -2.43 -10.23 -8.59
CA GLY A 368 -1.50 -9.38 -7.83
C GLY A 368 -1.48 -7.91 -8.26
N GLY A 369 -2.31 -7.53 -9.24
CA GLY A 369 -2.33 -6.20 -9.88
C GLY A 369 -3.65 -5.46 -9.80
#